data_AF-A0A928JC51-F1
#
_entry.id   AF-A0A928JC51-F1
#
_cell.length_a   1.000
_cell.length_b   1.000
_cell.length_c   1.000
_cell.angle_alpha   90.00
_cell.angle_beta   90.00
_cell.angle_gamma   90.00
#
_symmetry.space_group_name_H-M   'P 1'
#
loop_
_entity.id
_entity.type
_entity.pdbx_description
1 polymer ?
#
loop_
_entity_poly.entity_id
_entity_poly.type
_entity_poly.pdbx_seq_one_letter_code
_entity_poly.pdbx_strand_id
1 'polypeptide(L)'
;MTFAPDACLTAERMIDMKKKTQMIGAILAALLCAASLPVSAAEDLTADGETVLTGRAIPVESTEHKEDTKKTEDNQKKAETETAGKTQKNEEAEKAAETVALSFKDVKEDAWYYNDVKAAVEAGLVHGRSASAYCPDETMTAAEAVKLAASMHQKRADGKVTLENGDPWYKPYADYAKEHGIIGGDYDWDKPVTRADYMAMFARALPGSDYAKINEIPDGSIPDVPEDHPKAAEIYKLYTAGIVQGDEKHLCRPEDSIKRSEVAAILSRMMNADKRIVFTIETVFEKKQEIRPYDYVGVWEDAWSQRASLEILPGAEYGQYDATIHWGSSADSAGIWNMTLNFDEATGKMSYKNGTMALVTFSQTGEETRDEKWADAEGYFLITEKGKMSWSDSREDRSAQFDLNRVVAPGPTADELVEGFFKVIGGIGPGSAGASLRQVKAAEDVMTFAIGHGIWNGDNQTLRENLLTAWESMTEDEQKAFDASFIDVLSMVRDAKADPESFAGQFSDAGAEKIADYFKDPAAMLSWDELTSNTLTMGNSDGE
;
A
#
# COMPACT_ATOMS: atom_id res chain seq x y z
N MET A 1 -45.76 26.83 9.82
CA MET A 1 -46.88 26.90 8.84
C MET A 1 -46.89 25.59 8.06
N THR A 2 -48.07 25.00 7.91
CA THR A 2 -48.36 23.69 7.30
C THR A 2 -48.08 23.69 5.79
N PHE A 3 -47.35 22.69 5.29
CA PHE A 3 -47.19 22.40 3.86
C PHE A 3 -48.44 21.68 3.32
N ALA A 4 -48.90 22.08 2.13
CA ALA A 4 -49.84 21.33 1.31
C ALA A 4 -49.12 20.76 0.06
N PRO A 5 -49.46 19.55 -0.42
CA PRO A 5 -48.75 18.86 -1.49
C PRO A 5 -49.48 19.03 -2.83
N ASP A 6 -48.85 19.68 -3.83
CA ASP A 6 -49.33 19.66 -5.22
C ASP A 6 -48.19 20.00 -6.21
N ALA A 7 -47.07 19.28 -6.12
CA ALA A 7 -45.90 19.46 -7.01
C ALA A 7 -45.41 18.16 -7.67
N CYS A 8 -46.27 17.12 -7.74
CA CYS A 8 -45.86 15.82 -8.27
C CYS A 8 -45.91 15.71 -9.81
N LEU A 9 -46.62 16.61 -10.51
CA LEU A 9 -46.81 16.53 -11.97
C LEU A 9 -45.90 17.46 -12.80
N THR A 10 -45.02 18.23 -12.16
CA THR A 10 -44.04 19.11 -12.82
C THR A 10 -42.62 18.56 -12.84
N ALA A 11 -42.32 17.52 -12.05
CA ALA A 11 -40.98 16.93 -11.95
C ALA A 11 -40.56 16.13 -13.20
N GLU A 12 -41.48 15.38 -13.82
CA GLU A 12 -41.14 14.54 -14.99
C GLU A 12 -40.85 15.35 -16.27
N ARG A 13 -41.46 16.53 -16.45
CA ARG A 13 -41.15 17.41 -17.59
C ARG A 13 -39.86 18.23 -17.42
N MET A 14 -39.34 18.36 -16.19
CA MET A 14 -38.10 19.12 -15.91
C MET A 14 -36.82 18.27 -15.94
N ILE A 15 -36.93 16.96 -15.69
CA ILE A 15 -35.81 16.02 -15.84
C ILE A 15 -35.34 15.95 -17.31
N ASP A 16 -36.27 16.12 -18.26
CA ASP A 16 -35.98 16.08 -19.70
C ASP A 16 -35.23 17.33 -20.22
N MET A 17 -35.40 18.50 -19.56
CA MET A 17 -34.62 19.70 -19.89
C MET A 17 -33.23 19.69 -19.24
N LYS A 18 -33.10 19.16 -18.01
CA LYS A 18 -31.79 19.03 -17.34
C LYS A 18 -30.84 18.07 -18.08
N LYS A 19 -31.35 16.98 -18.65
CA LYS A 19 -30.55 16.06 -19.48
C LYS A 19 -30.04 16.71 -20.78
N LYS A 20 -30.78 17.65 -21.37
CA LYS A 20 -30.35 18.36 -22.58
C LYS A 20 -29.27 19.42 -22.31
N THR A 21 -29.25 20.04 -21.15
CA THR A 21 -28.21 21.02 -20.78
C THR A 21 -26.94 20.34 -20.26
N GLN A 22 -27.05 19.22 -19.54
CA GLN A 22 -25.88 18.39 -19.15
C GLN A 22 -25.19 17.71 -20.35
N MET A 23 -25.92 17.43 -21.44
CA MET A 23 -25.30 16.94 -22.69
C MET A 23 -24.47 18.01 -23.44
N ILE A 24 -24.70 19.31 -23.19
CA ILE A 24 -24.00 20.37 -23.92
C ILE A 24 -22.66 20.72 -23.25
N GLY A 25 -22.53 20.54 -21.93
CA GLY A 25 -21.27 20.74 -21.21
C GLY A 25 -20.21 19.66 -21.47
N ALA A 26 -20.62 18.39 -21.60
CA ALA A 26 -19.70 17.28 -21.86
C ALA A 26 -19.20 17.21 -23.32
N ILE A 27 -19.87 17.88 -24.27
CA ILE A 27 -19.50 17.87 -25.69
C ILE A 27 -18.54 19.04 -26.03
N LEU A 28 -18.44 20.08 -25.19
CA LEU A 28 -17.61 21.25 -25.48
C LEU A 28 -16.14 21.12 -25.04
N ALA A 29 -15.79 20.16 -24.18
CA ALA A 29 -14.40 19.84 -23.83
C ALA A 29 -13.75 18.80 -24.79
N ALA A 30 -14.54 18.04 -25.55
CA ALA A 30 -14.04 17.02 -26.48
C ALA A 30 -13.91 17.50 -27.95
N LEU A 31 -14.27 18.76 -28.27
CA LEU A 31 -14.36 19.26 -29.66
C LEU A 31 -13.36 20.37 -30.02
N LEU A 32 -12.40 20.70 -29.14
CA LEU A 32 -11.41 21.75 -29.41
C LEU A 32 -10.04 21.27 -29.93
N CYS A 33 -9.83 19.96 -30.16
CA CYS A 33 -8.56 19.43 -30.69
C CYS A 33 -8.60 18.75 -32.08
N ALA A 34 -9.67 18.87 -32.87
CA ALA A 34 -9.67 18.29 -34.22
C ALA A 34 -10.33 19.17 -35.27
N ALA A 35 -9.57 20.13 -35.83
CA ALA A 35 -9.89 20.68 -37.15
C ALA A 35 -8.68 21.33 -37.87
N SER A 36 -8.04 20.57 -38.77
CA SER A 36 -7.43 21.10 -40.01
C SER A 36 -7.13 19.99 -41.05
N LEU A 37 -8.18 19.57 -41.79
CA LEU A 37 -8.37 19.29 -43.26
C LEU A 37 -7.24 18.73 -44.19
N PRO A 38 -7.51 18.20 -45.42
CA PRO A 38 -8.74 17.70 -46.09
C PRO A 38 -8.64 16.35 -46.86
N VAL A 39 -9.78 15.98 -47.45
CA VAL A 39 -10.17 14.86 -48.36
C VAL A 39 -9.38 14.76 -49.69
N SER A 40 -9.05 13.53 -50.12
CA SER A 40 -9.15 12.97 -51.50
C SER A 40 -8.68 11.50 -51.46
N ALA A 41 -9.07 10.51 -52.24
CA ALA A 41 -10.11 10.22 -53.22
C ALA A 41 -10.02 8.68 -53.41
N ALA A 42 -11.11 8.06 -53.82
CA ALA A 42 -11.21 6.63 -54.07
C ALA A 42 -10.30 6.15 -55.20
N GLU A 43 -9.77 4.93 -55.10
CA GLU A 43 -9.51 4.06 -56.24
C GLU A 43 -9.69 2.58 -55.84
N ASP A 44 -10.59 1.95 -56.57
CA ASP A 44 -10.90 0.52 -56.64
C ASP A 44 -9.76 -0.21 -57.38
N LEU A 45 -9.42 -1.45 -57.02
CA LEU A 45 -8.88 -2.46 -57.95
C LEU A 45 -8.74 -3.84 -57.29
N THR A 46 -9.31 -4.81 -57.99
CA THR A 46 -9.37 -6.25 -57.73
C THR A 46 -8.15 -7.00 -58.30
N ALA A 47 -8.06 -8.29 -57.94
CA ALA A 47 -7.48 -9.43 -58.67
C ALA A 47 -6.04 -9.90 -58.35
N ASP A 48 -5.99 -11.11 -57.76
CA ASP A 48 -5.40 -12.37 -58.25
C ASP A 48 -3.89 -12.57 -58.50
N GLY A 49 -3.42 -13.75 -58.04
CA GLY A 49 -2.21 -14.46 -58.48
C GLY A 49 -1.47 -15.18 -57.33
N GLU A 50 -1.89 -16.36 -56.86
CA GLU A 50 -1.39 -17.70 -57.30
C GLU A 50 0.12 -17.72 -57.62
N THR A 51 1.03 -18.50 -57.02
CA THR A 51 1.11 -19.95 -56.68
C THR A 51 2.49 -20.14 -55.96
N VAL A 52 2.89 -21.19 -55.21
CA VAL A 52 3.03 -22.61 -55.57
C VAL A 52 3.28 -23.45 -54.28
N LEU A 53 2.53 -24.55 -54.16
CA LEU A 53 2.78 -25.89 -53.60
C LEU A 53 4.22 -26.18 -53.10
N THR A 54 4.46 -26.80 -51.94
CA THR A 54 4.26 -28.23 -51.58
C THR A 54 4.28 -28.34 -50.05
N GLY A 55 3.55 -29.16 -49.28
CA GLY A 55 3.08 -30.52 -49.50
C GLY A 55 3.41 -31.37 -48.25
N ARG A 56 2.39 -31.57 -47.38
CA ARG A 56 2.15 -32.74 -46.50
C ARG A 56 3.09 -33.08 -45.30
N ALA A 57 2.59 -32.77 -44.10
CA ALA A 57 2.26 -33.63 -42.93
C ALA A 57 2.53 -35.17 -43.05
N ILE A 58 2.91 -36.00 -42.07
CA ILE A 58 3.06 -36.04 -40.58
C ILE A 58 4.02 -37.26 -40.25
N PRO A 59 4.02 -37.89 -39.05
CA PRO A 59 4.81 -37.70 -37.80
C PRO A 59 5.92 -38.78 -37.61
N VAL A 60 6.58 -38.82 -36.44
CA VAL A 60 6.68 -39.99 -35.52
C VAL A 60 7.94 -39.90 -34.64
N GLU A 61 7.68 -40.18 -33.37
CA GLU A 61 8.54 -40.61 -32.27
C GLU A 61 9.80 -41.44 -32.61
N SER A 62 10.68 -41.46 -31.60
CA SER A 62 11.47 -42.61 -31.13
C SER A 62 12.98 -42.66 -31.39
N THR A 63 13.64 -43.02 -30.29
CA THR A 63 14.89 -43.79 -30.12
C THR A 63 16.25 -43.13 -30.35
N GLU A 64 16.96 -42.99 -29.21
CA GLU A 64 18.26 -43.61 -28.90
C GLU A 64 19.21 -43.93 -30.07
N HIS A 65 20.49 -43.52 -29.97
CA HIS A 65 21.57 -44.30 -29.36
C HIS A 65 22.97 -43.68 -29.66
N LYS A 66 23.81 -43.67 -28.61
CA LYS A 66 25.24 -44.03 -28.56
C LYS A 66 26.34 -43.33 -29.38
N GLU A 67 27.31 -42.89 -28.57
CA GLU A 67 28.77 -43.16 -28.65
C GLU A 67 29.56 -42.42 -29.76
N ASP A 68 30.80 -41.96 -29.56
CA ASP A 68 31.83 -42.44 -28.65
C ASP A 68 33.02 -41.46 -28.59
N THR A 69 33.94 -41.71 -27.66
CA THR A 69 35.41 -41.45 -27.70
C THR A 69 35.91 -39.99 -27.55
N LYS A 70 36.94 -39.65 -26.73
CA LYS A 70 37.96 -40.44 -26.00
C LYS A 70 38.69 -39.57 -24.95
N LYS A 71 38.95 -40.21 -23.80
CA LYS A 71 39.88 -40.03 -22.68
C LYS A 71 41.09 -39.08 -22.78
N THR A 72 41.44 -38.48 -21.62
CA THR A 72 42.76 -38.61 -20.93
C THR A 72 42.55 -38.25 -19.43
N GLU A 73 42.48 -39.23 -18.51
CA GLU A 73 43.52 -39.66 -17.55
C GLU A 73 44.13 -38.55 -16.66
N ASP A 74 43.68 -38.45 -15.40
CA ASP A 74 44.57 -38.45 -14.22
C ASP A 74 43.79 -38.49 -12.88
N ASN A 75 44.40 -39.13 -11.88
CA ASN A 75 44.05 -39.18 -10.45
C ASN A 75 42.98 -40.17 -9.95
N GLN A 76 43.37 -41.45 -9.88
CA GLN A 76 42.95 -42.37 -8.83
C GLN A 76 44.16 -42.76 -7.96
N LYS A 77 44.38 -42.03 -6.85
CA LYS A 77 45.10 -42.54 -5.67
C LYS A 77 44.84 -41.68 -4.43
N LYS A 78 43.58 -41.57 -4.02
CA LYS A 78 43.20 -41.08 -2.67
C LYS A 78 41.77 -41.52 -2.33
N ALA A 79 41.51 -42.82 -2.32
CA ALA A 79 40.20 -43.36 -1.96
C ALA A 79 40.35 -44.75 -1.33
N GLU A 80 41.28 -44.92 -0.37
CA GLU A 80 41.41 -46.20 0.36
C GLU A 80 41.90 -46.01 1.81
N THR A 81 41.73 -44.82 2.40
CA THR A 81 42.03 -44.60 3.84
C THR A 81 41.01 -43.72 4.57
N GLU A 82 39.87 -43.38 3.95
CA GLU A 82 38.82 -42.57 4.61
C GLU A 82 37.54 -43.34 4.97
N THR A 83 37.45 -44.63 4.62
CA THR A 83 36.24 -45.45 4.86
C THR A 83 36.27 -46.18 6.21
N ALA A 84 37.41 -46.21 6.93
CA ALA A 84 37.50 -46.79 8.27
C ALA A 84 37.35 -45.75 9.41
N GLY A 85 37.55 -44.46 9.13
CA GLY A 85 37.43 -43.36 10.11
C GLY A 85 36.05 -42.72 10.20
N LYS A 86 35.14 -43.02 9.27
CA LYS A 86 33.75 -42.50 9.27
C LYS A 86 32.74 -43.43 9.97
N THR A 87 33.10 -44.69 10.20
CA THR A 87 32.19 -45.64 10.87
C THR A 87 32.28 -45.56 12.39
N GLN A 88 33.43 -45.19 12.96
CA GLN A 88 33.57 -45.05 14.43
C GLN A 88 33.11 -43.68 14.99
N LYS A 89 32.96 -42.65 14.15
CA LYS A 89 32.47 -41.33 14.60
C LYS A 89 30.94 -41.23 14.61
N ASN A 90 30.24 -42.17 13.98
CA ASN A 90 28.77 -42.25 14.01
C ASN A 90 28.23 -43.14 15.13
N GLU A 91 29.00 -44.11 15.66
CA GLU A 91 28.54 -44.93 16.79
C GLU A 91 28.62 -44.20 18.15
N GLU A 92 29.49 -43.18 18.30
CA GLU A 92 29.51 -42.31 19.49
C GLU A 92 28.51 -41.14 19.43
N ALA A 93 28.07 -40.74 18.22
CA ALA A 93 26.99 -39.75 18.04
C ALA A 93 25.59 -40.36 18.21
N GLU A 94 25.44 -41.66 17.98
CA GLU A 94 24.19 -42.41 18.14
C GLU A 94 23.99 -42.92 19.59
N LYS A 95 24.98 -42.73 20.46
CA LYS A 95 24.92 -43.10 21.89
C LYS A 95 24.93 -41.90 22.84
N ALA A 96 24.33 -40.78 22.41
CA ALA A 96 24.08 -39.59 23.23
C ALA A 96 22.67 -38.98 23.03
N ALA A 97 21.80 -39.61 22.24
CA ALA A 97 20.39 -39.24 22.12
C ALA A 97 19.52 -40.27 22.86
N GLU A 98 19.65 -40.31 24.20
CA GLU A 98 18.56 -40.85 25.00
C GLU A 98 17.44 -39.81 24.92
N THR A 99 16.54 -39.99 23.95
CA THR A 99 15.33 -39.18 23.82
C THR A 99 14.52 -39.33 25.10
N VAL A 100 14.58 -38.33 25.98
CA VAL A 100 13.62 -38.24 27.08
C VAL A 100 12.26 -37.96 26.43
N ALA A 101 11.48 -39.02 26.24
CA ALA A 101 10.08 -38.88 25.87
C ALA A 101 9.39 -38.13 27.01
N LEU A 102 8.64 -37.08 26.68
CA LEU A 102 7.82 -36.37 27.65
C LEU A 102 6.85 -37.37 28.30
N SER A 103 6.80 -37.43 29.62
CA SER A 103 5.90 -38.33 30.36
C SER A 103 4.46 -37.81 30.46
N PHE A 104 4.14 -36.70 29.79
CA PHE A 104 2.85 -36.02 29.86
C PHE A 104 1.87 -36.57 28.83
N LYS A 105 0.74 -37.11 29.30
CA LYS A 105 -0.27 -37.73 28.43
C LYS A 105 -1.07 -36.72 27.60
N ASP A 106 -1.09 -35.47 28.03
CA ASP A 106 -1.82 -34.36 27.45
C ASP A 106 -0.97 -33.50 26.51
N VAL A 107 0.27 -33.89 26.23
CA VAL A 107 1.16 -33.25 25.26
C VAL A 107 1.43 -34.25 24.12
N LYS A 108 0.65 -34.15 23.04
CA LYS A 108 0.79 -35.05 21.89
C LYS A 108 2.00 -34.66 21.03
N GLU A 109 2.66 -35.64 20.42
CA GLU A 109 3.86 -35.42 19.58
C GLU A 109 3.60 -34.56 18.35
N ASP A 110 2.37 -34.56 17.83
CA ASP A 110 1.92 -33.76 16.69
C ASP A 110 1.41 -32.36 17.07
N ALA A 111 1.37 -32.01 18.37
CA ALA A 111 0.96 -30.69 18.81
C ALA A 111 2.03 -29.64 18.47
N TRP A 112 1.60 -28.46 18.02
CA TRP A 112 2.51 -27.38 17.63
C TRP A 112 3.51 -26.97 18.73
N TYR A 113 3.12 -27.12 20.00
CA TYR A 113 3.92 -26.79 21.18
C TYR A 113 4.78 -27.95 21.71
N TYR A 114 4.72 -29.15 21.13
CA TYR A 114 5.40 -30.33 21.69
C TYR A 114 6.89 -30.10 21.90
N ASN A 115 7.59 -29.63 20.84
CA ASN A 115 9.03 -29.40 20.88
C ASN A 115 9.41 -28.28 21.86
N ASP A 116 8.58 -27.25 21.97
CA ASP A 116 8.78 -26.15 22.89
C ASP A 116 8.59 -26.57 24.35
N VAL A 117 7.54 -27.36 24.65
CA VAL A 117 7.34 -27.95 25.99
C VAL A 117 8.50 -28.87 26.34
N LYS A 118 8.95 -29.71 25.40
CA LYS A 118 10.09 -30.60 25.60
C LYS A 118 11.35 -29.81 25.96
N ALA A 119 11.71 -28.82 25.13
CA ALA A 119 12.89 -27.99 25.35
C ALA A 119 12.80 -27.23 26.69
N ALA A 120 11.64 -26.66 27.02
CA ALA A 120 11.44 -25.92 28.26
C ALA A 120 11.53 -26.82 29.51
N VAL A 121 11.04 -28.06 29.45
CA VAL A 121 11.14 -29.04 30.53
C VAL A 121 12.58 -29.55 30.70
N GLU A 122 13.26 -29.88 29.60
CA GLU A 122 14.66 -30.33 29.60
C GLU A 122 15.60 -29.24 30.14
N ALA A 123 15.32 -27.97 29.82
CA ALA A 123 16.05 -26.82 30.36
C ALA A 123 15.69 -26.47 31.81
N GLY A 124 14.71 -27.17 32.40
CA GLY A 124 14.20 -26.93 33.75
C GLY A 124 13.50 -25.58 33.90
N LEU A 125 12.95 -25.02 32.82
CA LEU A 125 12.24 -23.74 32.81
C LEU A 125 10.78 -23.89 33.25
N VAL A 126 10.16 -25.03 32.93
CA VAL A 126 8.78 -25.36 33.31
C VAL A 126 8.67 -26.79 33.83
N HIS A 127 7.62 -27.05 34.61
CA HIS A 127 7.29 -28.38 35.12
C HIS A 127 5.80 -28.66 34.90
N GLY A 128 5.44 -29.95 34.80
CA GLY A 128 4.04 -30.36 34.74
C GLY A 128 3.27 -30.05 36.03
N ARG A 129 1.95 -29.93 35.92
CA ARG A 129 1.04 -29.83 37.07
C ARG A 129 1.05 -31.12 37.89
N SER A 130 1.35 -32.25 37.25
CA SER A 130 1.62 -33.53 37.88
C SER A 130 2.70 -34.30 37.11
N ALA A 131 3.09 -35.48 37.60
CA ALA A 131 4.04 -36.35 36.90
C ALA A 131 3.57 -36.80 35.50
N SER A 132 2.27 -36.71 35.20
CA SER A 132 1.68 -37.20 33.94
C SER A 132 0.83 -36.18 33.18
N ALA A 133 0.72 -34.94 33.67
CA ALA A 133 -0.06 -33.88 33.04
C ALA A 133 0.69 -32.54 33.05
N TYR A 134 0.83 -31.93 31.88
CA TYR A 134 1.40 -30.60 31.70
C TYR A 134 0.35 -29.48 31.75
N CYS A 135 -0.88 -29.79 31.32
CA CYS A 135 -2.02 -28.88 31.17
C CYS A 135 -1.74 -27.72 30.19
N PRO A 136 -1.48 -27.99 28.91
CA PRO A 136 -1.03 -26.98 27.93
C PRO A 136 -2.03 -25.85 27.66
N ASP A 137 -3.33 -26.11 27.83
CA ASP A 137 -4.41 -25.13 27.62
C ASP A 137 -4.82 -24.37 28.88
N GLU A 138 -4.28 -24.73 30.05
CA GLU A 138 -4.55 -24.00 31.29
C GLU A 138 -3.85 -22.63 31.24
N THR A 139 -4.51 -21.62 31.80
CA THR A 139 -3.96 -20.28 31.91
C THR A 139 -2.96 -20.20 33.07
N MET A 140 -2.07 -19.21 33.01
CA MET A 140 -1.06 -18.97 34.05
C MET A 140 -1.42 -17.75 34.90
N THR A 141 -1.16 -17.80 36.21
CA THR A 141 -1.41 -16.65 37.09
C THR A 141 -0.29 -15.62 37.03
N ALA A 142 -0.56 -14.38 37.47
CA ALA A 142 0.47 -13.34 37.56
C ALA A 142 1.59 -13.72 38.55
N ALA A 143 1.28 -14.43 39.64
CA ALA A 143 2.26 -14.96 40.58
C ALA A 143 3.22 -15.98 39.93
N GLU A 144 2.69 -16.85 39.06
CA GLU A 144 3.49 -17.82 38.32
C GLU A 144 4.38 -17.13 37.28
N ALA A 145 3.83 -16.15 36.56
CA ALA A 145 4.57 -15.36 35.58
C ALA A 145 5.76 -14.60 36.20
N VAL A 146 5.55 -13.90 37.31
CA VAL A 146 6.62 -13.14 37.96
C VAL A 146 7.71 -14.04 38.52
N LYS A 147 7.34 -15.22 39.05
CA LYS A 147 8.31 -16.24 39.47
C LYS A 147 9.20 -16.67 38.30
N LEU A 148 8.61 -16.97 37.15
CA LEU A 148 9.36 -17.39 35.96
C LEU A 148 10.26 -16.26 35.45
N ALA A 149 9.76 -15.02 35.36
CA ALA A 149 10.55 -13.87 34.89
C ALA A 149 11.74 -13.57 35.82
N ALA A 150 11.51 -13.53 37.14
CA ALA A 150 12.56 -13.32 38.14
C ALA A 150 13.62 -14.43 38.10
N SER A 151 13.18 -15.69 38.00
CA SER A 151 14.06 -16.85 37.92
C SER A 151 14.88 -16.84 36.64
N MET A 152 14.28 -16.47 35.50
CA MET A 152 14.97 -16.34 34.22
C MET A 152 16.03 -15.24 34.28
N HIS A 153 15.68 -14.07 34.82
CA HIS A 153 16.62 -12.96 35.02
C HIS A 153 17.80 -13.39 35.89
N GLN A 154 17.55 -14.01 37.05
CA GLN A 154 18.62 -14.47 37.94
C GLN A 154 19.48 -15.57 37.32
N LYS A 155 18.87 -16.53 36.62
CA LYS A 155 19.60 -17.58 35.91
C LYS A 155 20.51 -16.99 34.83
N ARG A 156 20.05 -15.97 34.09
CA ARG A 156 20.87 -15.29 33.07
C ARG A 156 21.99 -14.47 33.69
N ALA A 157 21.72 -13.74 34.76
CA ALA A 157 22.68 -12.85 35.42
C ALA A 157 23.74 -13.62 36.23
N ASP A 158 23.31 -14.59 37.04
CA ASP A 158 24.13 -15.26 38.05
C ASP A 158 24.48 -16.72 37.68
N GLY A 159 23.92 -17.23 36.58
CA GLY A 159 24.06 -18.65 36.17
C GLY A 159 23.22 -19.64 36.98
N LYS A 160 22.50 -19.18 38.01
CA LYS A 160 21.65 -20.01 38.89
C LYS A 160 20.48 -19.22 39.46
N VAL A 161 19.47 -19.95 39.94
CA VAL A 161 18.36 -19.37 40.70
C VAL A 161 18.54 -19.73 42.17
N THR A 162 18.52 -18.73 43.04
CA THR A 162 18.59 -18.87 44.51
C THR A 162 17.36 -18.33 45.22
N LEU A 163 16.40 -17.75 44.49
CA LEU A 163 15.11 -17.33 45.04
C LEU A 163 14.33 -18.56 45.53
N GLU A 164 13.81 -18.46 46.75
CA GLU A 164 12.97 -19.49 47.36
C GLU A 164 11.56 -18.94 47.62
N ASN A 165 10.60 -19.83 47.84
CA ASN A 165 9.23 -19.42 48.17
C ASN A 165 9.19 -18.72 49.53
N GLY A 166 8.44 -17.61 49.61
CA GLY A 166 8.22 -16.87 50.85
C GLY A 166 6.80 -17.04 51.40
N ASP A 167 6.32 -16.03 52.13
CA ASP A 167 4.92 -15.90 52.54
C ASP A 167 4.40 -14.49 52.21
N PRO A 168 3.49 -14.32 51.23
CA PRO A 168 3.00 -15.33 50.29
C PRO A 168 4.11 -15.94 49.41
N TRP A 169 3.87 -17.14 48.86
CA TRP A 169 4.92 -17.94 48.17
C TRP A 169 5.65 -17.20 47.04
N TYR A 170 4.96 -16.31 46.32
CA TYR A 170 5.50 -15.55 45.20
C TYR A 170 6.26 -14.29 45.61
N LYS A 171 6.14 -13.85 46.88
CA LYS A 171 6.61 -12.53 47.33
C LYS A 171 8.10 -12.28 47.06
N PRO A 172 9.03 -13.21 47.36
CA PRO A 172 10.45 -12.98 47.09
C PRO A 172 10.75 -12.74 45.60
N TYR A 173 9.99 -13.39 44.70
CA TYR A 173 10.15 -13.21 43.26
C TYR A 173 9.60 -11.87 42.78
N ALA A 174 8.44 -11.45 43.32
CA ALA A 174 7.87 -10.13 43.01
C ALA A 174 8.77 -8.99 43.52
N ASP A 175 9.32 -9.11 44.73
CA ASP A 175 10.25 -8.12 45.29
C ASP A 175 11.52 -8.02 44.43
N TYR A 176 12.11 -9.16 44.07
CA TYR A 176 13.26 -9.21 43.17
C TYR A 176 12.96 -8.60 41.80
N ALA A 177 11.79 -8.90 41.22
CA ALA A 177 11.37 -8.39 39.93
C ALA A 177 11.17 -6.87 39.94
N LYS A 178 10.70 -6.29 41.05
CA LYS A 178 10.63 -4.83 41.24
C LYS A 178 12.02 -4.21 41.35
N GLU A 179 12.90 -4.81 42.16
CA GLU A 179 14.28 -4.32 42.37
C GLU A 179 15.08 -4.24 41.05
N HIS A 180 14.85 -5.19 40.15
CA HIS A 180 15.55 -5.28 38.86
C HIS A 180 14.78 -4.66 37.69
N GLY A 181 13.66 -3.97 37.94
CA GLY A 181 12.89 -3.28 36.90
C GLY A 181 12.19 -4.20 35.90
N ILE A 182 11.99 -5.48 36.24
CA ILE A 182 11.21 -6.44 35.45
C ILE A 182 9.73 -6.06 35.47
N ILE A 183 9.26 -5.58 36.63
CA ILE A 183 7.89 -5.08 36.83
C ILE A 183 7.90 -3.67 37.43
N GLY A 184 6.93 -2.85 37.02
CA GLY A 184 6.76 -1.48 37.52
C GLY A 184 5.78 -1.33 38.69
N GLY A 185 5.06 -2.39 39.06
CA GLY A 185 4.02 -2.35 40.09
C GLY A 185 3.55 -3.73 40.51
N ASP A 186 2.57 -3.77 41.41
CA ASP A 186 1.89 -5.00 41.82
C ASP A 186 0.81 -5.42 40.81
N TYR A 187 0.53 -6.72 40.79
CA TYR A 187 -0.52 -7.34 39.98
C TYR A 187 -1.54 -8.03 40.89
N ASP A 188 -2.68 -8.41 40.32
CA ASP A 188 -3.59 -9.34 40.98
C ASP A 188 -3.01 -10.77 40.89
N TRP A 189 -2.18 -11.12 41.87
CA TRP A 189 -1.28 -12.26 41.85
C TRP A 189 -1.96 -13.62 41.64
N ASP A 190 -3.21 -13.75 42.07
CA ASP A 190 -3.99 -14.99 41.98
C ASP A 190 -4.83 -15.08 40.70
N LYS A 191 -4.92 -14.00 39.91
CA LYS A 191 -5.64 -14.00 38.64
C LYS A 191 -4.77 -14.45 37.47
N PRO A 192 -5.39 -14.99 36.39
CA PRO A 192 -4.72 -15.20 35.13
C PRO A 192 -4.03 -13.91 34.63
N VAL A 193 -2.78 -14.04 34.20
CA VAL A 193 -2.02 -12.93 33.62
C VAL A 193 -2.43 -12.74 32.16
N THR A 194 -2.58 -11.48 31.74
CA THR A 194 -2.80 -11.15 30.32
C THR A 194 -1.55 -11.42 29.51
N ARG A 195 -1.72 -11.63 28.20
CA ARG A 195 -0.61 -11.80 27.26
C ARG A 195 0.27 -10.55 27.23
N ALA A 196 -0.32 -9.36 27.25
CA ALA A 196 0.42 -8.11 27.29
C ALA A 196 1.28 -7.97 28.56
N ASP A 197 0.73 -8.27 29.74
CA ASP A 197 1.50 -8.16 30.98
C ASP A 197 2.58 -9.22 31.07
N TYR A 198 2.30 -10.45 30.63
CA TYR A 198 3.31 -11.49 30.51
C TYR A 198 4.44 -11.04 29.56
N MET A 199 4.12 -10.64 28.33
CA MET A 199 5.11 -10.15 27.37
C MET A 199 5.93 -8.98 27.93
N ALA A 200 5.31 -8.08 28.68
CA ALA A 200 6.00 -6.95 29.28
C ALA A 200 6.98 -7.35 30.39
N MET A 201 6.63 -8.31 31.25
CA MET A 201 7.57 -8.87 32.23
C MET A 201 8.77 -9.50 31.52
N PHE A 202 8.51 -10.30 30.49
CA PHE A 202 9.54 -11.07 29.82
C PHE A 202 10.41 -10.22 28.90
N ALA A 203 9.88 -9.18 28.24
CA ALA A 203 10.67 -8.21 27.48
C ALA A 203 11.70 -7.46 28.34
N ARG A 204 11.50 -7.41 29.66
CA ARG A 204 12.40 -6.79 30.65
C ARG A 204 13.23 -7.79 31.46
N ALA A 205 13.01 -9.10 31.27
CA ALA A 205 13.64 -10.14 32.08
C ALA A 205 15.08 -10.49 31.69
N LEU A 206 15.56 -10.05 30.53
CA LEU A 206 16.92 -10.32 30.04
C LEU A 206 17.60 -9.03 29.57
N PRO A 207 18.95 -9.01 29.46
CA PRO A 207 19.68 -7.92 28.84
C PRO A 207 19.25 -7.65 27.39
N GLY A 208 19.38 -6.40 26.93
CA GLY A 208 19.03 -5.99 25.56
C GLY A 208 19.70 -6.82 24.46
N SER A 209 20.95 -7.25 24.67
CA SER A 209 21.70 -8.12 23.75
C SER A 209 21.03 -9.46 23.48
N ASP A 210 20.19 -9.94 24.40
CA ASP A 210 19.44 -11.19 24.24
C ASP A 210 18.19 -11.00 23.37
N TYR A 211 17.88 -9.79 22.91
CA TYR A 211 16.76 -9.50 22.00
C TYR A 211 17.26 -9.03 20.64
N ALA A 212 18.30 -9.71 20.11
CA ALA A 212 18.75 -9.47 18.75
C ALA A 212 17.55 -9.47 17.78
N LYS A 213 17.44 -8.39 17.02
CA LYS A 213 16.41 -8.18 16.01
C LYS A 213 16.65 -9.15 14.85
N ILE A 214 15.63 -9.92 14.51
CA ILE A 214 15.65 -10.83 13.35
C ILE A 214 14.48 -10.58 12.39
N ASN A 215 13.46 -9.85 12.82
CA ASN A 215 12.31 -9.45 12.01
C ASN A 215 12.23 -7.92 11.91
N GLU A 216 11.78 -7.43 10.76
CA GLU A 216 11.38 -6.05 10.57
C GLU A 216 9.88 -5.94 10.85
N ILE A 217 9.51 -5.27 11.95
CA ILE A 217 8.12 -5.09 12.38
C ILE A 217 7.85 -3.59 12.39
N PRO A 218 7.22 -3.03 11.33
CA PRO A 218 6.93 -1.60 11.24
C PRO A 218 5.98 -1.14 12.35
N ASP A 219 6.14 0.09 12.82
CA ASP A 219 5.22 0.68 13.79
C ASP A 219 3.77 0.63 13.27
N GLY A 220 2.84 0.27 14.14
CA GLY A 220 1.42 0.08 13.80
C GLY A 220 1.09 -1.23 13.05
N SER A 221 2.06 -2.08 12.71
CA SER A 221 1.81 -3.28 11.90
C SER A 221 1.16 -4.45 12.66
N ILE A 222 1.20 -4.47 14.00
CA ILE A 222 0.54 -5.50 14.79
C ILE A 222 -0.96 -5.15 14.90
N PRO A 223 -1.89 -5.91 14.28
CA PRO A 223 -3.22 -5.38 13.98
C PRO A 223 -4.10 -5.01 15.19
N ASP A 224 -3.86 -5.62 16.35
CA ASP A 224 -4.62 -5.41 17.59
C ASP A 224 -3.79 -4.78 18.72
N VAL A 225 -2.64 -4.19 18.38
CA VAL A 225 -1.79 -3.46 19.33
C VAL A 225 -1.59 -2.04 18.81
N PRO A 226 -2.45 -1.08 19.21
CA PRO A 226 -2.26 0.31 18.81
C PRO A 226 -0.96 0.86 19.41
N GLU A 227 -0.37 1.87 18.75
CA GLU A 227 0.93 2.45 19.17
C GLU A 227 0.89 3.04 20.58
N ASP A 228 -0.27 3.55 21.02
CA ASP A 228 -0.49 4.09 22.36
C ASP A 228 -0.82 3.03 23.41
N HIS A 229 -0.84 1.74 23.04
CA HIS A 229 -1.05 0.66 23.99
C HIS A 229 0.03 0.70 25.08
N PRO A 230 -0.32 0.60 26.38
CA PRO A 230 0.65 0.78 27.48
C PRO A 230 1.84 -0.18 27.49
N LYS A 231 1.77 -1.28 26.72
CA LYS A 231 2.80 -2.32 26.58
C LYS A 231 3.29 -2.48 25.12
N ALA A 232 2.98 -1.54 24.23
CA ALA A 232 3.34 -1.63 22.82
C ALA A 232 4.85 -1.90 22.64
N ALA A 233 5.69 -1.08 23.26
CA ALA A 233 7.15 -1.21 23.15
C ALA A 233 7.67 -2.60 23.52
N GLU A 234 7.15 -3.22 24.59
CA GLU A 234 7.55 -4.55 25.00
C GLU A 234 7.04 -5.64 24.04
N ILE A 235 5.81 -5.50 23.54
CA ILE A 235 5.23 -6.42 22.57
C ILE A 235 6.06 -6.39 21.27
N TYR A 236 6.26 -5.19 20.69
CA TYR A 236 7.05 -5.01 19.47
C TYR A 236 8.46 -5.55 19.61
N LYS A 237 9.10 -5.36 20.78
CA LYS A 237 10.42 -5.94 21.06
C LYS A 237 10.44 -7.47 20.94
N LEU A 238 9.42 -8.16 21.44
CA LEU A 238 9.35 -9.63 21.34
C LEU A 238 9.00 -10.13 19.92
N TYR A 239 8.16 -9.40 19.18
CA TYR A 239 7.86 -9.68 17.76
C TYR A 239 9.12 -9.53 16.89
N THR A 240 9.82 -8.41 17.08
CA THR A 240 11.07 -8.05 16.38
C THR A 240 12.19 -9.06 16.65
N ALA A 241 12.24 -9.61 17.86
CA ALA A 241 13.19 -10.65 18.23
C ALA A 241 12.75 -12.06 17.81
N GLY A 242 11.60 -12.24 17.16
CA GLY A 242 11.08 -13.55 16.74
C GLY A 242 10.75 -14.49 17.91
N ILE A 243 10.52 -13.95 19.10
CA ILE A 243 10.12 -14.72 20.29
C ILE A 243 8.62 -15.02 20.21
N VAL A 244 7.84 -14.06 19.71
CA VAL A 244 6.40 -14.19 19.45
C VAL A 244 6.09 -13.75 18.02
N GLN A 245 4.98 -14.26 17.46
CA GLN A 245 4.50 -13.89 16.12
C GLN A 245 2.99 -13.60 16.06
N GLY A 246 2.28 -13.69 17.18
CA GLY A 246 0.81 -13.67 17.22
C GLY A 246 0.17 -14.99 16.82
N ASP A 247 -1.13 -14.94 16.52
CA ASP A 247 -1.84 -16.05 15.89
C ASP A 247 -1.57 -16.13 14.37
N GLU A 248 -2.32 -16.94 13.63
CA GLU A 248 -2.18 -17.09 12.17
C GLU A 248 -2.35 -15.77 11.39
N LYS A 249 -2.98 -14.75 12.00
CA LYS A 249 -3.17 -13.41 11.43
C LYS A 249 -2.26 -12.36 12.08
N HIS A 250 -1.24 -12.81 12.82
CA HIS A 250 -0.34 -11.97 13.59
C HIS A 250 -1.01 -11.11 14.67
N LEU A 251 -2.21 -11.51 15.13
CA LEU A 251 -2.88 -10.85 16.26
C LEU A 251 -2.17 -11.20 17.57
N CYS A 252 -1.83 -10.18 18.36
CA CYS A 252 -1.19 -10.35 19.65
C CYS A 252 -2.16 -10.85 20.71
N ARG A 253 -3.42 -10.42 20.66
CA ARG A 253 -4.48 -10.63 21.65
C ARG A 253 -4.05 -10.16 23.04
N PRO A 254 -3.71 -8.87 23.22
CA PRO A 254 -3.04 -8.38 24.43
C PRO A 254 -3.82 -8.64 25.72
N GLU A 255 -5.16 -8.58 25.67
CA GLU A 255 -6.05 -8.74 26.82
C GLU A 255 -6.39 -10.20 27.16
N ASP A 256 -6.12 -11.14 26.25
CA ASP A 256 -6.38 -12.55 26.51
C ASP A 256 -5.41 -13.09 27.56
N SER A 257 -5.85 -14.10 28.32
CA SER A 257 -4.96 -14.81 29.24
C SER A 257 -3.99 -15.71 28.49
N ILE A 258 -2.74 -15.78 28.95
CA ILE A 258 -1.73 -16.64 28.32
C ILE A 258 -1.86 -18.11 28.76
N LYS A 259 -1.71 -19.03 27.81
CA LYS A 259 -1.74 -20.49 28.05
C LYS A 259 -0.35 -21.04 28.36
N ARG A 260 -0.29 -22.14 29.14
CA ARG A 260 0.97 -22.83 29.49
C ARG A 260 1.77 -23.37 28.28
N SER A 261 1.10 -23.71 27.19
CA SER A 261 1.74 -24.08 25.91
C SER A 261 2.49 -22.89 25.28
N GLU A 262 1.87 -21.72 25.27
CA GLU A 262 2.46 -20.48 24.75
C GLU A 262 3.63 -20.00 25.62
N VAL A 263 3.51 -20.15 26.94
CA VAL A 263 4.59 -19.89 27.89
C VAL A 263 5.83 -20.73 27.56
N ALA A 264 5.68 -22.04 27.32
CA ALA A 264 6.81 -22.89 26.96
C ALA A 264 7.50 -22.43 25.67
N ALA A 265 6.72 -22.07 24.66
CA ALA A 265 7.24 -21.54 23.39
C ALA A 265 8.04 -20.25 23.58
N ILE A 266 7.51 -19.30 24.35
CA ILE A 266 8.20 -18.04 24.63
C ILE A 266 9.50 -18.30 25.39
N LEU A 267 9.47 -19.09 26.46
CA LEU A 267 10.66 -19.39 27.28
C LEU A 267 11.75 -20.11 26.45
N SER A 268 11.35 -21.06 25.61
CA SER A 268 12.24 -21.79 24.69
C SER A 268 12.99 -20.82 23.77
N ARG A 269 12.29 -19.89 23.13
CA ARG A 269 12.85 -18.92 22.17
C ARG A 269 13.65 -17.80 22.81
N MET A 270 13.31 -17.44 24.04
CA MET A 270 14.10 -16.49 24.83
C MET A 270 15.47 -17.08 25.18
N MET A 271 15.51 -18.35 25.60
CA MET A 271 16.76 -19.00 26.01
C MET A 271 17.59 -19.54 24.84
N ASN A 272 16.96 -19.82 23.69
CA ASN A 272 17.60 -20.42 22.52
C ASN A 272 17.33 -19.57 21.28
N ALA A 273 18.33 -18.81 20.84
CA ALA A 273 18.18 -17.89 19.71
C ALA A 273 17.88 -18.61 18.37
N ASP A 274 18.35 -19.85 18.21
CA ASP A 274 18.09 -20.70 17.04
C ASP A 274 16.64 -21.19 16.93
N LYS A 275 15.84 -21.05 18.00
CA LYS A 275 14.42 -21.41 18.02
C LYS A 275 13.49 -20.25 17.65
N ARG A 276 14.03 -19.03 17.52
CA ARG A 276 13.25 -17.84 17.17
C ARG A 276 12.72 -17.95 15.74
N ILE A 277 11.56 -17.33 15.52
CA ILE A 277 10.83 -17.44 14.27
C ILE A 277 11.09 -16.21 13.41
N VAL A 278 11.45 -16.46 12.15
CA VAL A 278 11.52 -15.42 11.11
C VAL A 278 10.17 -15.35 10.40
N PHE A 279 9.58 -14.17 10.33
CA PHE A 279 8.30 -13.92 9.66
C PHE A 279 8.22 -12.47 9.17
N THR A 280 7.31 -12.24 8.24
CA THR A 280 6.98 -10.91 7.71
C THR A 280 5.53 -10.61 8.04
N ILE A 281 5.25 -9.40 8.53
CA ILE A 281 3.88 -8.90 8.61
C ILE A 281 3.66 -8.05 7.36
N GLU A 282 2.73 -8.49 6.50
CA GLU A 282 2.23 -7.64 5.44
C GLU A 282 1.50 -6.46 6.07
N THR A 283 2.16 -5.31 6.07
CA THR A 283 1.53 -4.05 6.39
C THR A 283 0.42 -3.80 5.38
N VAL A 284 -0.83 -3.94 5.81
CA VAL A 284 -1.88 -3.06 5.28
C VAL A 284 -1.54 -1.69 5.84
N PHE A 285 -0.58 -1.02 5.21
CA PHE A 285 -0.46 0.40 5.37
C PHE A 285 -1.80 0.97 4.85
N GLU A 286 -2.75 1.22 5.75
CA GLU A 286 -3.44 2.50 5.64
C GLU A 286 -2.36 3.56 5.89
N LYS A 287 -1.47 3.74 4.89
CA LYS A 287 -0.75 4.99 4.73
C LYS A 287 -1.87 6.01 4.74
N LYS A 288 -1.92 6.84 5.77
CA LYS A 288 -2.73 8.06 5.73
C LYS A 288 -2.36 8.70 4.40
N GLN A 289 -3.25 8.60 3.42
CA GLN A 289 -2.93 8.97 2.04
C GLN A 289 -2.42 10.39 2.14
N GLU A 290 -1.17 10.60 1.74
CA GLU A 290 -0.61 11.94 1.69
C GLU A 290 -1.51 12.68 0.71
N ILE A 291 -2.30 13.62 1.24
CA ILE A 291 -3.21 14.40 0.43
C ILE A 291 -2.33 15.22 -0.51
N ARG A 292 -2.55 15.06 -1.82
CA ARG A 292 -1.82 15.75 -2.89
C ARG A 292 -2.75 16.75 -3.57
N PRO A 293 -2.20 17.71 -4.34
CA PRO A 293 -3.03 18.65 -5.10
C PRO A 293 -4.10 17.95 -5.95
N TYR A 294 -3.75 16.82 -6.58
CA TYR A 294 -4.59 16.04 -7.47
C TYR A 294 -5.82 15.43 -6.79
N ASP A 295 -5.75 15.14 -5.49
CA ASP A 295 -6.89 14.62 -4.76
C ASP A 295 -8.05 15.62 -4.74
N TYR A 296 -7.78 16.92 -4.92
CA TYR A 296 -8.79 17.99 -5.02
C TYR A 296 -9.36 18.15 -6.42
N VAL A 297 -8.61 17.78 -7.46
CA VAL A 297 -8.95 18.08 -8.85
C VAL A 297 -10.14 17.23 -9.29
N GLY A 298 -11.11 17.90 -9.90
CA GLY A 298 -12.30 17.29 -10.46
C GLY A 298 -13.61 17.95 -10.03
N VAL A 299 -14.69 17.25 -10.31
CA VAL A 299 -16.05 17.68 -9.98
C VAL A 299 -16.47 17.09 -8.65
N TRP A 300 -17.06 17.91 -7.80
CA TRP A 300 -17.59 17.57 -6.50
C TRP A 300 -19.03 18.07 -6.40
N GLU A 301 -19.92 17.25 -5.85
CA GLU A 301 -21.33 17.58 -5.71
C GLU A 301 -21.78 17.49 -4.26
N ASP A 302 -22.69 18.39 -3.88
CA ASP A 302 -23.30 18.37 -2.54
C ASP A 302 -24.05 17.05 -2.30
N ALA A 303 -23.57 16.32 -1.30
CA ALA A 303 -24.09 15.03 -0.89
C ALA A 303 -25.56 15.04 -0.46
N TRP A 304 -26.09 16.20 -0.05
CA TRP A 304 -27.43 16.28 0.56
C TRP A 304 -28.48 16.90 -0.34
N SER A 305 -28.22 18.07 -0.93
CA SER A 305 -29.24 18.79 -1.69
C SER A 305 -29.06 18.71 -3.21
N GLN A 306 -27.88 18.32 -3.70
CA GLN A 306 -27.50 18.40 -5.11
C GLN A 306 -27.74 19.79 -5.72
N ARG A 307 -27.69 20.85 -4.90
CA ARG A 307 -27.86 22.24 -5.33
C ARG A 307 -26.54 22.99 -5.42
N ALA A 308 -25.45 22.39 -4.97
CA ALA A 308 -24.13 22.94 -5.11
C ALA A 308 -23.20 21.95 -5.81
N SER A 309 -22.36 22.48 -6.69
CA SER A 309 -21.24 21.76 -7.29
C SER A 309 -19.99 22.61 -7.17
N LEU A 310 -18.86 21.96 -6.93
CA LEU A 310 -17.54 22.55 -6.97
C LEU A 310 -16.79 21.86 -8.10
N GLU A 311 -16.18 22.64 -8.97
CA GLU A 311 -15.29 22.16 -10.00
C GLU A 311 -13.91 22.75 -9.71
N ILE A 312 -12.91 21.89 -9.51
CA ILE A 312 -11.50 22.29 -9.38
C ILE A 312 -10.76 21.76 -10.60
N LEU A 313 -10.28 22.66 -11.44
CA LEU A 313 -9.55 22.32 -12.65
C LEU A 313 -8.10 22.82 -12.57
N PRO A 314 -7.19 22.26 -13.39
CA PRO A 314 -5.88 22.85 -13.57
C PRO A 314 -6.00 24.30 -14.06
N GLY A 315 -5.26 25.22 -13.43
CA GLY A 315 -5.29 26.64 -13.75
C GLY A 315 -4.39 27.00 -14.94
N ALA A 316 -4.16 28.30 -15.15
CA ALA A 316 -3.33 28.79 -16.25
C ALA A 316 -1.84 28.42 -16.12
N GLU A 317 -1.36 28.21 -14.90
CA GLU A 317 0.02 27.83 -14.60
C GLU A 317 0.06 26.45 -13.90
N TYR A 318 1.09 25.65 -14.17
CA TYR A 318 1.28 24.37 -13.48
C TYR A 318 1.46 24.59 -11.96
N GLY A 319 0.70 23.85 -11.16
CA GLY A 319 0.65 24.00 -9.69
C GLY A 319 -0.37 25.03 -9.21
N GLN A 320 -1.04 25.74 -10.11
CA GLN A 320 -2.20 26.56 -9.85
C GLN A 320 -3.48 25.82 -10.27
N TYR A 321 -4.58 26.07 -9.57
CA TYR A 321 -5.87 25.43 -9.85
C TYR A 321 -6.97 26.47 -9.83
N ASP A 322 -7.93 26.37 -10.75
CA ASP A 322 -9.10 27.23 -10.76
C ASP A 322 -10.29 26.47 -10.19
N ALA A 323 -10.94 27.08 -9.21
CA ALA A 323 -12.11 26.53 -8.55
C ALA A 323 -13.34 27.37 -8.82
N THR A 324 -14.39 26.70 -9.28
CA THR A 324 -15.72 27.28 -9.48
C THR A 324 -16.73 26.60 -8.58
N ILE A 325 -17.38 27.35 -7.70
CA ILE A 325 -18.54 26.85 -6.96
C ILE A 325 -19.81 27.40 -7.60
N HIS A 326 -20.68 26.51 -8.04
CA HIS A 326 -22.04 26.85 -8.41
C HIS A 326 -22.97 26.54 -7.24
N TRP A 327 -23.77 27.51 -6.81
CA TRP A 327 -24.71 27.33 -5.71
C TRP A 327 -26.12 27.81 -6.09
N GLY A 328 -27.06 26.88 -6.23
CA GLY A 328 -28.46 27.17 -6.52
C GLY A 328 -29.19 27.73 -5.29
N SER A 329 -29.39 29.05 -5.25
CA SER A 329 -30.21 29.72 -4.24
C SER A 329 -31.71 29.62 -4.52
N SER A 330 -32.11 29.49 -5.80
CA SER A 330 -33.51 29.30 -6.23
C SER A 330 -33.57 28.69 -7.64
N ALA A 331 -34.77 28.56 -8.21
CA ALA A 331 -34.96 28.08 -9.60
C ALA A 331 -34.49 29.09 -10.67
N ASP A 332 -34.28 30.35 -10.27
CA ASP A 332 -33.97 31.49 -11.11
C ASP A 332 -32.72 32.26 -10.65
N SER A 333 -31.98 31.77 -9.64
CA SER A 333 -30.73 32.40 -9.21
C SER A 333 -29.70 31.40 -8.69
N ALA A 334 -28.42 31.71 -8.91
CA ALA A 334 -27.30 30.98 -8.39
C ALA A 334 -26.16 31.92 -7.95
N GLY A 335 -25.56 31.64 -6.80
CA GLY A 335 -24.26 32.23 -6.43
C GLY A 335 -23.16 31.48 -7.18
N ILE A 336 -22.29 32.21 -7.87
CA ILE A 336 -21.12 31.65 -8.53
C ILE A 336 -19.88 32.23 -7.87
N TRP A 337 -19.04 31.34 -7.34
CA TRP A 337 -17.73 31.70 -6.84
C TRP A 337 -16.66 31.30 -7.83
N ASN A 338 -15.70 32.18 -8.07
CA ASN A 338 -14.51 31.89 -8.85
C ASN A 338 -13.27 32.18 -7.99
N MET A 339 -12.37 31.22 -7.91
CA MET A 339 -11.20 31.24 -7.06
C MET A 339 -10.00 30.66 -7.80
N THR A 340 -8.83 31.22 -7.56
CA THR A 340 -7.56 30.64 -8.01
C THR A 340 -6.80 30.15 -6.78
N LEU A 341 -6.47 28.86 -6.78
CA LEU A 341 -5.99 28.08 -5.66
C LEU A 341 -4.51 27.73 -5.80
N ASN A 342 -3.86 27.57 -4.66
CA ASN A 342 -2.51 27.02 -4.54
C ASN A 342 -2.50 25.93 -3.46
N PHE A 343 -1.71 24.88 -3.70
CA PHE A 343 -1.55 23.81 -2.73
C PHE A 343 -0.48 24.17 -1.70
N ASP A 344 -0.82 23.98 -0.44
CA ASP A 344 0.12 24.08 0.66
C ASP A 344 0.48 22.67 1.13
N GLU A 345 1.64 22.19 0.71
CA GLU A 345 2.16 20.86 1.10
C GLU A 345 2.28 20.69 2.62
N ALA A 346 2.60 21.76 3.36
CA ALA A 346 2.77 21.68 4.80
C ALA A 346 1.44 21.47 5.54
N THR A 347 0.34 21.95 4.96
CA THR A 347 -0.99 21.85 5.59
C THR A 347 -1.95 20.90 4.88
N GLY A 348 -1.60 20.44 3.67
CA GLY A 348 -2.43 19.61 2.82
C GLY A 348 -3.66 20.32 2.27
N LYS A 349 -3.67 21.66 2.22
CA LYS A 349 -4.84 22.49 1.88
C LYS A 349 -4.73 23.15 0.50
N MET A 350 -5.87 23.32 -0.16
CA MET A 350 -6.05 24.16 -1.36
C MET A 350 -6.51 25.55 -0.94
N SER A 351 -5.65 26.57 -0.99
CA SER A 351 -5.97 27.91 -0.47
C SER A 351 -6.07 28.97 -1.56
N TYR A 352 -6.95 29.96 -1.39
CA TYR A 352 -7.07 31.12 -2.28
C TYR A 352 -7.05 32.44 -1.52
N LYS A 353 -6.67 33.48 -2.27
CA LYS A 353 -6.88 34.89 -1.91
C LYS A 353 -7.56 35.60 -3.07
N ASN A 354 -8.38 36.60 -2.76
CA ASN A 354 -9.13 37.39 -3.74
C ASN A 354 -10.16 36.57 -4.54
N GLY A 355 -10.81 35.60 -3.89
CA GLY A 355 -11.98 34.92 -4.44
C GLY A 355 -13.10 35.91 -4.75
N THR A 356 -13.79 35.68 -5.86
CA THR A 356 -14.90 36.52 -6.31
C THR A 356 -16.22 35.77 -6.18
N MET A 357 -17.29 36.47 -5.85
CA MET A 357 -18.65 35.93 -5.85
C MET A 357 -19.58 36.84 -6.62
N ALA A 358 -20.34 36.28 -7.54
CA ALA A 358 -21.44 36.96 -8.20
C ALA A 358 -22.76 36.22 -7.99
N LEU A 359 -23.82 36.99 -7.72
CA LEU A 359 -25.18 36.47 -7.79
C LEU A 359 -25.65 36.57 -9.24
N VAL A 360 -25.92 35.42 -9.83
CA VAL A 360 -26.44 35.29 -11.19
C VAL A 360 -27.94 35.03 -11.12
N THR A 361 -28.74 35.81 -11.84
CA THR A 361 -30.20 35.64 -11.92
C THR A 361 -30.63 35.45 -13.36
N PHE A 362 -31.52 34.49 -13.59
CA PHE A 362 -32.05 34.09 -14.89
C PHE A 362 -33.49 34.55 -15.04
N SER A 363 -33.79 35.27 -16.10
CA SER A 363 -35.17 35.65 -16.44
C SER A 363 -35.96 34.45 -16.98
N GLN A 364 -37.28 34.57 -17.06
CA GLN A 364 -38.14 33.56 -17.70
C GLN A 364 -37.88 33.37 -19.20
N THR A 365 -37.18 34.32 -19.84
CA THR A 365 -36.75 34.24 -21.25
C THR A 365 -35.31 33.72 -21.40
N GLY A 366 -34.63 33.42 -20.29
CA GLY A 366 -33.24 32.95 -20.26
C GLY A 366 -32.18 34.05 -20.28
N GLU A 367 -32.56 35.32 -20.08
CA GLU A 367 -31.60 36.41 -19.95
C GLU A 367 -30.89 36.35 -18.60
N GLU A 368 -29.56 36.45 -18.63
CA GLU A 368 -28.70 36.39 -17.45
C GLU A 368 -28.36 37.81 -16.96
N THR A 369 -28.47 38.03 -15.65
CA THR A 369 -27.96 39.21 -14.96
C THR A 369 -26.96 38.80 -13.90
N ARG A 370 -25.81 39.48 -13.84
CA ARG A 370 -24.70 39.18 -12.92
C ARG A 370 -24.45 40.37 -12.01
N ASP A 371 -24.52 40.14 -10.71
CA ASP A 371 -24.29 41.16 -9.66
C ASP A 371 -23.13 40.71 -8.76
N GLU A 372 -21.99 41.39 -8.89
CA GLU A 372 -20.79 41.10 -8.10
C GLU A 372 -20.99 41.51 -6.64
N LYS A 373 -20.72 40.57 -5.72
CA LYS A 373 -20.87 40.79 -4.28
C LYS A 373 -19.54 41.00 -3.59
N TRP A 374 -18.55 40.18 -3.91
CA TRP A 374 -17.25 40.18 -3.28
C TRP A 374 -16.16 39.95 -4.32
N ALA A 375 -14.97 40.51 -4.06
CA ALA A 375 -13.79 40.35 -4.91
C ALA A 375 -12.48 40.19 -4.10
N ASP A 376 -12.60 40.00 -2.80
CA ASP A 376 -11.49 39.96 -1.85
C ASP A 376 -11.65 38.83 -0.83
N ALA A 377 -12.39 37.77 -1.18
CA ALA A 377 -12.61 36.65 -0.29
C ALA A 377 -11.32 35.82 -0.15
N GLU A 378 -11.01 35.40 1.06
CA GLU A 378 -9.93 34.47 1.35
C GLU A 378 -10.50 33.20 1.98
N GLY A 379 -9.91 32.04 1.68
CA GLY A 379 -10.41 30.77 2.16
C GLY A 379 -9.55 29.58 1.74
N TYR A 380 -10.03 28.39 2.08
CA TYR A 380 -9.36 27.14 1.72
C TYR A 380 -10.35 25.97 1.61
N PHE A 381 -9.89 24.95 0.89
CA PHE A 381 -10.49 23.63 0.81
C PHE A 381 -9.62 22.60 1.54
N LEU A 382 -10.27 21.59 2.11
CA LEU A 382 -9.63 20.49 2.82
C LEU A 382 -10.36 19.17 2.54
N ILE A 383 -9.62 18.14 2.12
CA ILE A 383 -10.11 16.76 2.12
C ILE A 383 -10.02 16.20 3.54
N THR A 384 -11.16 15.78 4.07
CA THR A 384 -11.29 15.21 5.42
C THR A 384 -10.79 13.76 5.45
N GLU A 385 -10.55 13.21 6.66
CA GLU A 385 -10.17 11.80 6.84
C GLU A 385 -11.18 10.79 6.25
N LYS A 386 -12.39 11.23 5.90
CA LYS A 386 -13.43 10.41 5.26
C LYS A 386 -13.49 10.58 3.74
N GLY A 387 -12.51 11.23 3.12
CA GLY A 387 -12.44 11.45 1.67
C GLY A 387 -13.42 12.51 1.15
N LYS A 388 -14.03 13.30 2.03
CA LYS A 388 -14.98 14.37 1.65
C LYS A 388 -14.29 15.72 1.55
N MET A 389 -14.74 16.55 0.62
CA MET A 389 -14.28 17.93 0.49
C MET A 389 -15.00 18.85 1.46
N SER A 390 -14.24 19.65 2.21
CA SER A 390 -14.71 20.74 3.06
C SER A 390 -14.22 22.09 2.53
N TRP A 391 -15.03 23.14 2.68
CA TRP A 391 -14.72 24.50 2.24
C TRP A 391 -14.91 25.50 3.39
N SER A 392 -13.96 26.42 3.55
CA SER A 392 -14.01 27.53 4.50
C SER A 392 -13.69 28.84 3.79
N ASP A 393 -14.48 29.87 4.04
CA ASP A 393 -14.34 31.19 3.44
C ASP A 393 -14.51 32.31 4.49
N SER A 394 -13.80 33.41 4.31
CA SER A 394 -13.79 34.57 5.23
C SER A 394 -14.99 35.51 5.09
N ARG A 395 -15.71 35.47 3.97
CA ARG A 395 -16.91 36.27 3.68
C ARG A 395 -18.22 35.53 3.98
N GLU A 396 -18.18 34.21 4.14
CA GLU A 396 -19.33 33.38 4.51
C GLU A 396 -19.19 32.83 5.95
N ASP A 397 -20.06 33.27 6.86
CA ASP A 397 -20.09 32.84 8.28
C ASP A 397 -20.81 31.48 8.47
N ARG A 398 -20.99 30.71 7.40
CA ARG A 398 -21.64 29.40 7.51
C ARG A 398 -20.60 28.37 7.87
N SER A 399 -20.57 28.01 9.15
CA SER A 399 -20.07 26.72 9.64
C SER A 399 -20.85 25.49 9.09
N ALA A 400 -21.55 25.64 7.96
CA ALA A 400 -22.06 24.51 7.20
C ALA A 400 -20.85 23.89 6.52
N GLN A 401 -20.25 22.91 7.20
CA GLN A 401 -19.33 21.97 6.59
C GLN A 401 -20.04 21.40 5.36
N PHE A 402 -19.73 21.96 4.19
CA PHE A 402 -20.11 21.37 2.93
C PHE A 402 -19.34 20.07 2.86
N ASP A 403 -20.06 18.97 2.86
CA ASP A 403 -19.53 17.64 2.65
C ASP A 403 -19.82 17.31 1.19
N LEU A 404 -18.92 17.72 0.28
CA LEU A 404 -19.08 17.37 -1.13
C LEU A 404 -18.53 15.97 -1.38
N ASN A 405 -19.25 15.20 -2.19
CA ASN A 405 -18.80 13.91 -2.69
C ASN A 405 -18.13 14.11 -4.05
N ARG A 406 -17.05 13.37 -4.30
CA ARG A 406 -16.38 13.37 -5.59
C ARG A 406 -17.29 12.73 -6.65
N VAL A 407 -17.42 13.39 -7.79
CA VAL A 407 -18.02 12.81 -9.00
C VAL A 407 -16.90 12.18 -9.80
N VAL A 408 -16.83 10.85 -9.74
CA VAL A 408 -15.74 10.09 -10.36
C VAL A 408 -16.02 9.90 -11.85
N ALA A 409 -15.13 10.41 -12.71
CA ALA A 409 -15.08 9.99 -14.10
C ALA A 409 -14.46 8.58 -14.19
N PRO A 410 -14.99 7.69 -15.04
CA PRO A 410 -14.36 6.38 -15.24
C PRO A 410 -12.95 6.58 -15.80
N GLY A 411 -11.95 6.10 -15.06
CA GLY A 411 -10.57 6.02 -15.55
C GLY A 411 -10.35 4.85 -16.51
N PRO A 412 -9.12 4.68 -17.03
CA PRO A 412 -8.81 3.57 -17.92
C PRO A 412 -8.92 2.22 -17.20
N THR A 413 -9.36 1.21 -17.93
CA THR A 413 -9.35 -0.19 -17.48
C THR A 413 -7.92 -0.75 -17.46
N ALA A 414 -7.73 -1.90 -16.80
CA ALA A 414 -6.44 -2.59 -16.81
C ALA A 414 -5.95 -2.91 -18.24
N ASP A 415 -6.83 -3.43 -19.11
CA ASP A 415 -6.48 -3.75 -20.50
C ASP A 415 -6.06 -2.50 -21.30
N GLU A 416 -6.76 -1.38 -21.10
CA GLU A 416 -6.41 -0.10 -21.72
C GLU A 416 -5.06 0.43 -21.20
N LEU A 417 -4.73 0.21 -19.93
CA LEU A 417 -3.42 0.57 -19.37
C LEU A 417 -2.29 -0.32 -19.91
N VAL A 418 -2.54 -1.62 -20.12
CA VAL A 418 -1.56 -2.51 -20.76
C VAL A 418 -1.20 -1.98 -22.14
N GLU A 419 -2.20 -1.68 -22.98
CA GLU A 419 -1.98 -1.27 -24.37
C GLU A 419 -1.56 0.19 -24.52
N GLY A 420 -2.16 1.10 -23.73
CA GLY A 420 -1.99 2.55 -23.87
C GLY A 420 -0.87 3.15 -23.00
N PHE A 421 -0.32 2.39 -22.06
CA PHE A 421 0.76 2.84 -21.19
C PHE A 421 1.93 1.86 -21.13
N PHE A 422 1.71 0.64 -20.61
CA PHE A 422 2.81 -0.29 -20.35
C PHE A 422 3.51 -0.76 -21.65
N LYS A 423 2.75 -1.19 -22.67
CA LYS A 423 3.33 -1.64 -23.94
C LYS A 423 3.88 -0.50 -24.79
N VAL A 424 3.31 0.70 -24.68
CA VAL A 424 3.84 1.89 -25.37
C VAL A 424 5.26 2.17 -24.88
N ILE A 425 5.46 2.19 -23.55
CA ILE A 425 6.77 2.43 -22.96
C ILE A 425 7.70 1.22 -23.15
N GLY A 426 7.24 0.00 -22.86
CA GLY A 426 8.07 -1.20 -23.00
C GLY A 426 8.46 -1.54 -24.45
N GLY A 427 7.65 -1.12 -25.42
CA GLY A 427 7.87 -1.37 -26.85
C GLY A 427 9.04 -0.60 -27.48
N ILE A 428 9.61 0.40 -26.78
CA ILE A 428 10.74 1.17 -27.33
C ILE A 428 12.05 0.37 -27.32
N GLY A 429 12.17 -0.60 -26.40
CA GLY A 429 13.34 -1.43 -26.16
C GLY A 429 14.51 -0.69 -25.48
N PRO A 430 15.47 -1.39 -24.86
CA PRO A 430 16.58 -0.77 -24.16
C PRO A 430 17.56 -0.09 -25.13
N GLY A 431 18.02 1.11 -24.75
CA GLY A 431 19.21 1.74 -25.32
C GLY A 431 18.94 2.91 -26.26
N SER A 432 19.08 4.13 -25.74
CA SER A 432 20.04 5.13 -26.23
C SER A 432 20.28 6.13 -25.09
N ALA A 433 21.53 6.47 -24.79
CA ALA A 433 21.80 7.60 -23.92
C ALA A 433 21.34 8.90 -24.63
N GLY A 434 20.41 9.64 -24.01
CA GLY A 434 19.80 10.85 -24.54
C GLY A 434 18.39 10.64 -25.11
N ALA A 435 17.61 11.72 -25.22
CA ALA A 435 16.26 11.70 -25.76
C ALA A 435 16.26 11.17 -27.20
N SER A 436 15.80 9.94 -27.40
CA SER A 436 15.58 9.37 -28.73
C SER A 436 14.19 9.74 -29.23
N LEU A 437 14.02 9.85 -30.55
CA LEU A 437 12.70 10.09 -31.17
C LEU A 437 11.64 9.05 -30.72
N ARG A 438 12.06 7.84 -30.36
CA ARG A 438 11.16 6.79 -29.86
C ARG A 438 10.64 7.11 -28.46
N GLN A 439 11.49 7.61 -27.56
CA GLN A 439 11.09 8.02 -26.22
C GLN A 439 10.12 9.22 -26.29
N VAL A 440 10.41 10.19 -27.16
CA VAL A 440 9.55 11.37 -27.36
C VAL A 440 8.17 10.94 -27.84
N LYS A 441 8.09 10.07 -28.85
CA LYS A 441 6.80 9.56 -29.35
C LYS A 441 6.06 8.73 -28.31
N ALA A 442 6.75 7.87 -27.56
CA ALA A 442 6.12 7.10 -26.49
C ALA A 442 5.53 8.02 -25.41
N ALA A 443 6.23 9.10 -25.04
CA ALA A 443 5.69 10.07 -24.09
C ALA A 443 4.49 10.85 -24.65
N GLU A 444 4.51 11.23 -25.93
CA GLU A 444 3.37 11.86 -26.61
C GLU A 444 2.14 10.94 -26.64
N ASP A 445 2.33 9.67 -26.99
CA ASP A 445 1.27 8.67 -27.04
C ASP A 445 0.66 8.43 -25.65
N VAL A 446 1.49 8.30 -24.62
CA VAL A 446 1.03 8.12 -23.23
C VAL A 446 0.30 9.37 -22.70
N MET A 447 0.80 10.58 -22.96
CA MET A 447 0.12 11.81 -22.54
C MET A 447 -1.23 11.97 -23.27
N THR A 448 -1.28 11.64 -24.56
CA THR A 448 -2.52 11.60 -25.33
C THR A 448 -3.52 10.61 -24.75
N PHE A 449 -3.06 9.39 -24.44
CA PHE A 449 -3.86 8.37 -23.78
C PHE A 449 -4.41 8.86 -22.44
N ALA A 450 -3.55 9.46 -21.61
CA ALA A 450 -3.88 9.89 -20.26
C ALA A 450 -4.95 10.99 -20.25
N ILE A 451 -4.82 11.99 -21.14
CA ILE A 451 -5.80 13.06 -21.32
C ILE A 451 -7.12 12.50 -21.88
N GLY A 452 -7.05 11.59 -22.86
CA GLY A 452 -8.21 10.97 -23.48
C GLY A 452 -9.10 10.21 -22.48
N HIS A 453 -8.49 9.64 -21.44
CA HIS A 453 -9.18 8.95 -20.34
C HIS A 453 -9.49 9.87 -19.15
N GLY A 454 -9.16 11.15 -19.22
CA GLY A 454 -9.43 12.11 -18.15
C GLY A 454 -8.76 11.74 -16.83
N ILE A 455 -7.54 11.15 -16.87
CA ILE A 455 -6.84 10.65 -15.67
C ILE A 455 -6.68 11.76 -14.61
N TRP A 456 -6.42 13.00 -15.01
CA TRP A 456 -6.35 14.17 -14.14
C TRP A 456 -7.63 14.42 -13.29
N ASN A 457 -8.77 13.83 -13.65
CA ASN A 457 -10.07 13.93 -12.96
C ASN A 457 -10.57 12.53 -12.48
N GLY A 458 -9.73 11.51 -12.56
CA GLY A 458 -10.09 10.13 -12.25
C GLY A 458 -10.00 9.79 -10.76
N ASP A 459 -10.61 8.68 -10.36
CA ASP A 459 -10.37 8.11 -9.03
C ASP A 459 -8.97 7.48 -8.96
N ASN A 460 -8.10 8.07 -8.13
CA ASN A 460 -6.71 7.64 -7.98
C ASN A 460 -6.64 6.23 -7.38
N GLN A 461 -7.55 5.86 -6.48
CA GLN A 461 -7.58 4.50 -5.92
C GLN A 461 -7.89 3.47 -7.02
N THR A 462 -8.98 3.69 -7.77
CA THR A 462 -9.32 2.83 -8.91
C THR A 462 -8.21 2.80 -9.96
N LEU A 463 -7.56 3.93 -10.27
CA LEU A 463 -6.44 3.99 -11.19
C LEU A 463 -5.28 3.10 -10.70
N ARG A 464 -4.93 3.18 -9.41
CA ARG A 464 -3.85 2.39 -8.81
C ARG A 464 -4.17 0.89 -8.85
N GLU A 465 -5.40 0.51 -8.52
CA GLU A 465 -5.88 -0.88 -8.60
C GLU A 465 -5.82 -1.41 -10.04
N ASN A 466 -6.25 -0.60 -11.02
CA ASN A 466 -6.19 -0.97 -12.44
C ASN A 466 -4.76 -1.03 -12.97
N LEU A 467 -3.86 -0.14 -12.55
CA LEU A 467 -2.43 -0.18 -12.89
C LEU A 467 -1.77 -1.45 -12.34
N LEU A 468 -2.06 -1.84 -11.10
CA LEU A 468 -1.54 -3.09 -10.52
C LEU A 468 -2.09 -4.32 -11.26
N THR A 469 -3.39 -4.32 -11.53
CA THR A 469 -4.03 -5.41 -12.30
C THR A 469 -3.44 -5.52 -13.71
N ALA A 470 -3.22 -4.39 -14.38
CA ALA A 470 -2.56 -4.33 -15.69
C ALA A 470 -1.14 -4.91 -15.61
N TRP A 471 -0.35 -4.46 -14.64
CA TRP A 471 1.00 -4.96 -14.40
C TRP A 471 1.03 -6.48 -14.20
N GLU A 472 0.20 -7.00 -13.30
CA GLU A 472 0.12 -8.44 -12.99
C GLU A 472 -0.39 -9.29 -14.17
N SER A 473 -1.13 -8.69 -15.11
CA SER A 473 -1.63 -9.39 -16.30
C SER A 473 -0.58 -9.56 -17.41
N MET A 474 0.49 -8.77 -17.37
CA MET A 474 1.57 -8.82 -18.36
C MET A 474 2.52 -10.00 -18.14
N THR A 475 3.19 -10.42 -19.20
CA THR A 475 4.27 -11.41 -19.10
C THR A 475 5.53 -10.83 -18.45
N GLU A 476 6.38 -11.68 -17.86
CA GLU A 476 7.66 -11.23 -17.28
C GLU A 476 8.55 -10.46 -18.28
N ASP A 477 8.51 -10.84 -19.56
CA ASP A 477 9.31 -10.17 -20.59
C ASP A 477 8.77 -8.77 -20.91
N GLU A 478 7.45 -8.60 -20.92
CA GLU A 478 6.81 -7.29 -21.08
C GLU A 478 7.08 -6.37 -19.88
N GLN A 479 7.01 -6.90 -18.65
CA GLN A 479 7.36 -6.16 -17.42
C GLN A 479 8.82 -5.70 -17.44
N LYS A 480 9.76 -6.60 -17.75
CA LYS A 480 11.19 -6.26 -17.88
C LYS A 480 11.44 -5.21 -18.96
N ALA A 481 10.72 -5.28 -20.08
CA ALA A 481 10.84 -4.31 -21.16
C ALA A 481 10.35 -2.92 -20.74
N PHE A 482 9.23 -2.86 -20.01
CA PHE A 482 8.74 -1.62 -19.41
C PHE A 482 9.74 -1.03 -18.43
N ASP A 483 10.21 -1.80 -17.44
CA ASP A 483 11.15 -1.32 -16.42
C ASP A 483 12.44 -0.76 -17.03
N ALA A 484 12.99 -1.45 -18.03
CA ALA A 484 14.19 -1.02 -18.75
C ALA A 484 14.02 0.31 -19.50
N SER A 485 12.79 0.68 -19.82
CA SER A 485 12.46 1.84 -20.66
C SER A 485 11.85 3.00 -19.87
N PHE A 486 11.20 2.71 -18.75
CA PHE A 486 10.39 3.65 -17.99
C PHE A 486 11.22 4.79 -17.40
N ILE A 487 12.35 4.47 -16.75
CA ILE A 487 13.24 5.47 -16.14
C ILE A 487 13.84 6.40 -17.21
N ASP A 488 14.18 5.88 -18.38
CA ASP A 488 14.71 6.66 -19.49
C ASP A 488 13.67 7.67 -20.01
N VAL A 489 12.41 7.24 -20.16
CA VAL A 489 11.30 8.12 -20.57
C VAL A 489 11.03 9.17 -19.50
N LEU A 490 11.02 8.80 -18.21
CA LEU A 490 10.85 9.74 -17.10
C LEU A 490 11.95 10.80 -17.08
N SER A 491 13.21 10.39 -17.24
CA SER A 491 14.35 11.32 -17.27
C SER A 491 14.23 12.27 -18.47
N MET A 492 13.87 11.75 -19.64
CA MET A 492 13.67 12.57 -20.83
C MET A 492 12.56 13.60 -20.64
N VAL A 493 11.39 13.20 -20.11
CA VAL A 493 10.27 14.14 -19.86
C VAL A 493 10.68 15.19 -18.82
N ARG A 494 11.41 14.80 -17.78
CA ARG A 494 11.95 15.73 -16.77
C ARG A 494 12.87 16.77 -17.39
N ASP A 495 13.81 16.35 -18.24
CA ASP A 495 14.75 17.24 -18.91
C ASP A 495 14.03 18.16 -19.91
N ALA A 496 13.06 17.62 -20.65
CA ALA A 496 12.26 18.37 -21.60
C ALA A 496 11.39 19.45 -20.94
N LYS A 497 10.89 19.18 -19.72
CA LYS A 497 10.14 20.16 -18.91
C LYS A 497 10.99 21.39 -18.54
N ALA A 498 12.31 21.25 -18.41
CA ALA A 498 13.18 22.36 -18.02
C ALA A 498 13.35 23.41 -19.12
N ASP A 499 13.28 23.01 -20.40
CA ASP A 499 13.33 23.91 -21.55
C ASP A 499 12.55 23.33 -22.75
N PRO A 500 11.20 23.44 -22.75
CA PRO A 500 10.34 22.80 -23.76
C PRO A 500 10.61 23.28 -25.19
N GLU A 501 10.98 24.56 -25.37
CA GLU A 501 11.20 25.14 -26.70
C GLU A 501 12.52 24.65 -27.31
N SER A 502 13.59 24.63 -26.52
CA SER A 502 14.87 24.04 -26.94
C SER A 502 14.71 22.54 -27.21
N PHE A 503 13.94 21.85 -26.39
CA PHE A 503 13.66 20.43 -26.57
C PHE A 503 12.89 20.15 -27.87
N ALA A 504 11.80 20.89 -28.13
CA ALA A 504 11.05 20.76 -29.39
C ALA A 504 11.92 21.03 -30.62
N GLY A 505 12.83 22.02 -30.53
CA GLY A 505 13.77 22.34 -31.60
C GLY A 505 14.71 21.17 -31.97
N GLN A 506 14.98 20.23 -31.06
CA GLN A 506 15.80 19.05 -31.35
C GLN A 506 15.09 18.03 -32.25
N PHE A 507 13.75 18.09 -32.33
CA PHE A 507 12.92 17.12 -33.05
C PHE A 507 12.02 17.75 -34.13
N SER A 508 12.26 19.02 -34.49
CA SER A 508 11.45 19.74 -35.49
C SER A 508 11.40 19.05 -36.84
N ASP A 509 12.49 18.36 -37.23
CA ASP A 509 12.57 17.64 -38.51
C ASP A 509 11.86 16.28 -38.46
N ALA A 510 11.44 15.83 -37.27
CA ALA A 510 10.86 14.52 -37.02
C ALA A 510 9.36 14.54 -36.69
N GLY A 511 8.73 15.72 -36.68
CA GLY A 511 7.30 15.87 -36.45
C GLY A 511 6.85 15.62 -35.00
N ALA A 512 7.76 15.78 -34.03
CA ALA A 512 7.50 15.54 -32.61
C ALA A 512 7.44 16.84 -31.77
N GLU A 513 7.16 17.97 -32.43
CA GLU A 513 7.04 19.28 -31.80
C GLU A 513 5.85 19.39 -30.84
N LYS A 514 4.82 18.55 -31.02
CA LYS A 514 3.59 18.54 -30.20
C LYS A 514 3.84 18.18 -28.75
N ILE A 515 4.93 17.48 -28.45
CA ILE A 515 5.29 17.16 -27.07
C ILE A 515 5.45 18.42 -26.19
N ALA A 516 5.92 19.53 -26.78
CA ALA A 516 6.04 20.79 -26.06
C ALA A 516 4.70 21.46 -25.77
N ASP A 517 3.66 21.18 -26.56
CA ASP A 517 2.30 21.65 -26.27
C ASP A 517 1.73 20.91 -25.06
N TYR A 518 1.99 19.59 -24.94
CA TYR A 518 1.62 18.83 -23.75
C TYR A 518 2.33 19.31 -22.48
N PHE A 519 3.61 19.73 -22.57
CA PHE A 519 4.30 20.32 -21.41
C PHE A 519 3.75 21.68 -20.98
N LYS A 520 3.03 22.36 -21.87
CA LYS A 520 2.33 23.62 -21.59
C LYS A 520 0.89 23.41 -21.15
N ASP A 521 0.34 22.20 -21.31
CA ASP A 521 -1.00 21.83 -20.88
C ASP A 521 -0.96 21.27 -19.45
N PRO A 522 -1.50 22.00 -18.46
CA PRO A 522 -1.50 21.53 -17.08
C PRO A 522 -2.28 20.23 -16.89
N ALA A 523 -3.36 19.97 -17.64
CA ALA A 523 -4.11 18.72 -17.53
C ALA A 523 -3.31 17.52 -18.06
N ALA A 524 -2.55 17.71 -19.13
CA ALA A 524 -1.63 16.72 -19.66
C ALA A 524 -0.55 16.35 -18.64
N MET A 525 0.10 17.37 -18.08
CA MET A 525 1.15 17.21 -17.09
C MET A 525 0.64 16.54 -15.82
N LEU A 526 -0.55 16.93 -15.35
CA LEU A 526 -1.11 16.31 -14.16
C LEU A 526 -1.47 14.84 -14.42
N SER A 527 -2.04 14.51 -15.58
CA SER A 527 -2.35 13.12 -15.95
C SER A 527 -1.09 12.25 -16.05
N TRP A 528 0.01 12.80 -16.57
CA TRP A 528 1.31 12.15 -16.62
C TRP A 528 1.87 11.88 -15.22
N ASP A 529 1.84 12.88 -14.35
CA ASP A 529 2.32 12.75 -12.97
C ASP A 529 1.53 11.67 -12.20
N GLU A 530 0.21 11.61 -12.42
CA GLU A 530 -0.68 10.62 -11.80
C GLU A 530 -0.36 9.18 -12.25
N LEU A 531 -0.22 8.96 -13.56
CA LEU A 531 0.19 7.66 -14.07
C LEU A 531 1.55 7.24 -13.50
N THR A 532 2.54 8.11 -13.65
CA THR A 532 3.92 7.76 -13.33
C THR A 532 4.16 7.59 -11.83
N SER A 533 3.60 8.47 -11.00
CA SER A 533 3.75 8.39 -9.53
C SER A 533 3.13 7.13 -8.95
N ASN A 534 2.00 6.67 -9.48
CA ASN A 534 1.36 5.43 -9.04
C ASN A 534 2.13 4.18 -9.51
N THR A 535 2.85 4.26 -10.63
CA THR A 535 3.63 3.14 -11.18
C THR A 535 5.01 2.98 -10.55
N LEU A 536 5.62 4.05 -10.02
CA LEU A 536 6.96 4.00 -9.40
C LEU A 536 7.12 2.97 -8.27
N THR A 537 6.01 2.49 -7.69
CA THR A 537 6.01 1.47 -6.62
C THR A 537 5.69 0.05 -7.10
N MET A 538 5.41 -0.15 -8.39
CA MET A 538 4.95 -1.45 -8.93
C MET A 538 6.10 -2.34 -9.43
N GLY A 539 7.28 -1.77 -9.66
CA GLY A 539 8.49 -2.50 -10.01
C GLY A 539 9.37 -2.78 -8.79
N ASN A 540 9.52 -4.04 -8.42
CA ASN A 540 10.65 -4.48 -7.59
C ASN A 540 11.80 -4.83 -8.53
N SER A 541 12.78 -3.94 -8.66
CA SER A 541 14.15 -4.39 -8.75
C SER A 541 14.94 -3.69 -7.64
N ASP A 542 15.00 -4.35 -6.48
CA ASP A 542 15.95 -4.08 -5.40
C ASP A 542 16.03 -2.63 -4.88
N GLY A 543 15.02 -2.20 -4.13
CA GLY A 543 15.15 -1.23 -3.02
C GLY A 543 16.15 -0.07 -3.18
N GLU A 544 16.08 0.70 -4.27
CA GLU A 544 16.73 2.02 -4.39
C GLU A 544 15.70 3.16 -4.46
#